data_AF-A0A2Z7CTQ4-F1
#
_entry.id   AF-A0A2Z7CTQ4-F1
#
_cell.length_a   1.000
_cell.length_b   1.000
_cell.length_c   1.000
_cell.angle_alpha   90.00
_cell.angle_beta   90.00
_cell.angle_gamma   90.00
#
_symmetry.space_group_name_H-M   'P 1'
#
loop_
_entity.id
_entity.type
_entity.pdbx_description
1 polymer ?
#
loop_
_entity_poly.entity_id
_entity_poly.type
_entity_poly.pdbx_seq_one_letter_code
_entity_poly.pdbx_strand_id
1 'polypeptide(L)'
;IRPTSAIIWIYIGTLELFARDKLKFVLLNVVPIGGLVLSLTTLLDRVIYGSWVIVPLNSVKFNFLSSGGDNYGTHPWHWYFSQGFTVMIFTYLPFPFAGFIMSKQWKLGGLVAWVLGTYSLIGHKEFRFVLPVLPLALMFSGYSLVKLGSYVKLQMVAFFLLFTNIPMAIYMSMVHRRGTEDVMSYLSTEATENKVENILFLTPCHATPYCSIIF
;
A
#
# COMPACT_ATOMS: atom_id res chain seq x y z
N ILE A 1 11.64 4.13 -6.64
CA ILE A 1 10.72 2.97 -6.79
C ILE A 1 10.69 2.24 -5.47
N ARG A 2 9.51 1.96 -4.88
CA ARG A 2 9.46 1.15 -3.65
C ARG A 2 9.70 -0.32 -4.01
N PRO A 3 10.56 -1.07 -3.31
CA PRO A 3 10.80 -2.48 -3.61
C PRO A 3 9.52 -3.33 -3.53
N THR A 4 8.52 -2.89 -2.77
CA THR A 4 7.20 -3.53 -2.70
C THR A 4 6.47 -3.58 -4.05
N SER A 5 6.69 -2.61 -4.95
CA SER A 5 6.11 -2.68 -6.29
C SER A 5 6.78 -3.76 -7.16
N ALA A 6 7.95 -4.29 -6.77
CA ALA A 6 8.61 -5.37 -7.51
C ALA A 6 7.73 -6.63 -7.58
N ILE A 7 6.96 -6.93 -6.53
CA ILE A 7 6.06 -8.10 -6.51
C ILE A 7 5.02 -8.04 -7.63
N ILE A 8 4.49 -6.84 -7.92
CA ILE A 8 3.55 -6.60 -9.01
C ILE A 8 4.25 -6.78 -10.37
N TRP A 9 5.43 -6.18 -10.52
CA TRP A 9 6.22 -6.28 -11.75
C TRP A 9 6.71 -7.70 -12.03
N ILE A 10 6.99 -8.51 -11.02
CA ILE A 10 7.34 -9.93 -11.16
C ILE A 10 6.16 -10.70 -11.77
N TYR A 11 4.93 -10.45 -11.31
CA TYR A 11 3.75 -11.10 -11.88
C TYR A 11 3.51 -10.69 -13.34
N ILE A 12 3.57 -9.38 -13.64
CA ILE A 12 3.39 -8.90 -15.02
C ILE A 12 4.53 -9.40 -15.92
N GLY A 13 5.76 -9.37 -15.42
CA GLY A 13 6.95 -9.83 -16.12
C GLY A 13 6.93 -11.32 -16.41
N THR A 14 6.46 -12.16 -15.49
CA THR A 14 6.30 -13.60 -15.74
C THR A 14 5.23 -13.86 -16.79
N LEU A 15 4.08 -13.16 -16.75
CA LEU A 15 3.06 -13.28 -17.79
C LEU A 15 3.56 -12.91 -19.19
N GLU A 16 4.31 -11.81 -19.32
CA GLU A 16 4.92 -11.42 -20.61
C GLU A 16 6.00 -12.40 -21.06
N LEU A 17 6.77 -12.96 -20.13
CA LEU A 17 7.79 -13.98 -20.42
C LEU A 17 7.17 -15.28 -20.96
N PHE A 18 5.98 -15.65 -20.51
CA PHE A 18 5.25 -16.80 -21.06
C PHE A 18 4.58 -16.51 -22.40
N ALA A 19 4.31 -15.24 -22.71
CA ALA A 19 3.65 -14.83 -23.96
C ALA A 19 4.63 -14.58 -25.13
N ARG A 20 5.92 -14.36 -24.85
CA ARG A 20 6.94 -13.96 -25.84
C ARG A 20 8.17 -14.90 -25.84
N ASP A 21 9.06 -14.68 -26.80
CA ASP A 21 10.40 -15.27 -26.82
C ASP A 21 11.19 -14.89 -25.55
N LYS A 22 11.37 -15.86 -24.64
CA LYS A 22 11.96 -15.68 -23.31
C LYS A 22 13.32 -14.96 -23.34
N LEU A 23 14.21 -15.41 -24.22
CA LEU A 23 15.59 -14.90 -24.31
C LEU A 23 15.64 -13.47 -24.86
N LYS A 24 14.89 -13.18 -25.93
CA LYS A 24 14.85 -11.84 -26.53
C LYS A 24 14.22 -10.83 -25.57
N PHE A 25 13.15 -11.20 -24.88
CA PHE A 25 12.49 -10.30 -23.94
C PHE A 25 13.43 -9.91 -22.78
N VAL A 26 14.10 -10.88 -22.19
CA VAL A 26 15.03 -10.63 -21.07
C VAL A 26 16.24 -9.81 -21.51
N LEU A 27 16.91 -10.22 -22.59
CA LEU A 27 18.14 -9.58 -23.04
C LEU A 27 17.92 -8.18 -23.65
N LEU A 28 16.83 -7.98 -24.41
CA LEU A 28 16.60 -6.71 -25.10
C LEU A 28 15.79 -5.69 -24.30
N ASN A 29 15.00 -6.12 -23.31
CA ASN A 29 14.17 -5.20 -22.52
C ASN A 29 14.58 -5.19 -21.06
N VAL A 30 14.55 -6.35 -20.38
CA VAL A 30 14.73 -6.40 -18.92
C VAL A 30 16.13 -5.98 -18.49
N VAL A 31 17.17 -6.53 -19.12
CA VAL A 31 18.57 -6.23 -18.79
C VAL A 31 18.95 -4.77 -19.06
N PRO A 32 18.70 -4.19 -20.26
CA PRO A 32 19.11 -2.82 -20.53
C PRO A 32 18.29 -1.80 -19.73
N ILE A 33 16.97 -1.98 -19.64
CA ILE A 33 16.11 -1.05 -18.88
C ILE A 33 16.41 -1.16 -17.39
N GLY A 34 16.47 -2.38 -16.86
CA GLY A 34 16.77 -2.63 -15.45
C GLY A 34 18.17 -2.14 -15.06
N GLY A 35 19.17 -2.40 -15.90
CA GLY A 35 20.55 -1.94 -15.70
C GLY A 35 20.66 -0.42 -15.74
N LEU A 36 20.01 0.24 -16.69
CA LEU A 36 20.00 1.70 -16.80
C LEU A 36 19.32 2.33 -15.57
N VAL A 37 18.13 1.85 -15.19
CA VAL A 37 17.41 2.37 -14.01
C VAL A 37 18.21 2.15 -12.74
N LEU A 38 18.76 0.95 -12.51
CA LEU A 38 19.59 0.67 -11.35
C LEU A 38 20.85 1.54 -11.31
N SER A 39 21.52 1.71 -12.44
CA SER A 39 22.71 2.57 -12.54
C SER A 39 22.38 4.03 -12.23
N LEU A 40 21.31 4.57 -12.82
CA LEU A 40 20.88 5.94 -12.53
C LEU A 40 20.47 6.11 -11.06
N THR A 41 19.72 5.17 -10.49
CA THR A 41 19.31 5.26 -9.08
C THR A 41 20.48 5.19 -8.13
N THR A 42 21.44 4.30 -8.36
CA THR A 42 22.64 4.17 -7.50
C THR A 42 23.58 5.38 -7.62
N LEU A 43 23.69 5.99 -8.80
CA LEU A 43 24.41 7.26 -8.97
C LEU A 43 23.73 8.41 -8.22
N LEU A 44 22.40 8.53 -8.32
CA LEU A 44 21.64 9.53 -7.57
C LEU A 44 21.75 9.32 -6.07
N ASP A 45 21.60 8.08 -5.60
CA ASP A 45 21.77 7.71 -4.20
C ASP A 45 23.19 8.07 -3.71
N ARG A 46 24.22 7.85 -4.54
CA ARG A 46 25.60 8.23 -4.21
C ARG A 46 25.79 9.73 -4.06
N VAL A 47 25.10 10.54 -4.88
CA VAL A 47 25.15 12.01 -4.81
C VAL A 47 24.47 12.50 -3.53
N ILE A 48 23.30 11.94 -3.19
CA ILE A 48 22.50 12.38 -2.04
C ILE A 48 23.10 11.89 -0.71
N TYR A 49 23.44 10.61 -0.61
CA TYR A 49 23.87 9.98 0.64
C TYR A 49 25.38 10.03 0.86
N GLY A 50 26.17 10.52 -0.11
CA GLY A 50 27.63 10.62 -0.01
C GLY A 50 28.37 9.26 0.02
N SER A 51 27.66 8.15 -0.06
CA SER A 51 28.18 6.78 0.03
C SER A 51 27.56 5.89 -1.04
N TRP A 52 28.26 4.82 -1.43
CA TRP A 52 27.74 3.87 -2.41
C TRP A 52 26.73 2.95 -1.74
N VAL A 53 25.45 3.27 -1.92
CA VAL A 53 24.34 2.55 -1.32
C VAL A 53 23.36 2.15 -2.40
N ILE A 54 22.96 0.87 -2.39
CA ILE A 54 21.87 0.37 -3.23
C ILE A 54 20.60 0.36 -2.37
N VAL A 55 19.86 1.46 -2.40
CA VAL A 55 18.67 1.66 -1.56
C VAL A 55 17.61 0.55 -1.72
N PRO A 56 17.33 0.02 -2.93
CA PRO A 56 16.39 -1.08 -3.08
C PRO A 56 16.80 -2.35 -2.32
N LEU A 57 18.08 -2.70 -2.31
CA LEU A 57 18.59 -3.88 -1.59
C LEU A 57 18.54 -3.69 -0.08
N ASN A 58 18.91 -2.51 0.41
CA ASN A 58 18.79 -2.19 1.83
C ASN A 58 17.34 -2.23 2.30
N SER A 59 16.41 -1.78 1.46
CA SER A 59 14.99 -1.84 1.77
C SER A 59 14.48 -3.28 1.81
N VAL A 60 14.91 -4.16 0.89
CA VAL A 60 14.57 -5.60 0.96
C VAL A 60 15.17 -6.22 2.22
N LYS A 61 16.43 -5.91 2.52
CA LYS A 61 17.08 -6.38 3.75
C LYS A 61 16.30 -5.96 4.99
N PHE A 62 15.89 -4.70 5.06
CA PHE A 62 15.17 -4.18 6.22
C PHE A 62 13.75 -4.76 6.37
N ASN A 63 12.98 -4.82 5.27
CA ASN A 63 11.57 -5.21 5.31
C ASN A 63 11.34 -6.73 5.31
N PHE A 64 12.25 -7.52 4.76
CA PHE A 64 12.04 -8.97 4.58
C PHE A 64 13.09 -9.84 5.29
N LEU A 65 14.36 -9.42 5.32
CA LEU A 65 15.45 -10.27 5.85
C LEU A 65 15.86 -9.92 7.28
N SER A 66 15.49 -8.75 7.78
CA SER A 66 15.79 -8.30 9.13
C SER A 66 14.52 -8.22 9.96
N SER A 67 14.61 -8.56 11.24
CA SER A 67 13.52 -8.44 12.22
C SER A 67 13.10 -6.99 12.52
N GLY A 68 13.65 -6.01 11.79
CA GLY A 68 13.29 -4.59 11.94
C GLY A 68 11.80 -4.32 11.68
N GLY A 69 11.17 -5.08 10.78
CA GLY A 69 9.72 -5.03 10.54
C GLY A 69 8.90 -5.64 11.69
N ASP A 70 9.41 -6.68 12.36
CA ASP A 70 8.70 -7.36 13.44
C ASP A 70 8.56 -6.48 14.69
N ASN A 71 9.45 -5.49 14.86
CA ASN A 71 9.36 -4.47 15.91
C ASN A 71 8.08 -3.62 15.83
N TYR A 72 7.42 -3.59 14.66
CA TYR A 72 6.14 -2.89 14.44
C TYR A 72 4.92 -3.80 14.60
N GLY A 73 5.13 -5.03 15.07
CA GLY A 73 4.10 -6.04 15.27
C GLY A 73 3.97 -7.00 14.11
N THR A 74 3.63 -8.25 14.44
CA THR A 74 3.38 -9.33 13.49
C THR A 74 1.89 -9.66 13.45
N HIS A 75 1.39 -9.96 12.25
CA HIS A 75 0.00 -10.36 12.05
C HIS A 75 -0.08 -11.78 11.50
N PRO A 76 -1.14 -12.56 11.83
CA PRO A 76 -1.34 -13.89 11.27
C PRO A 76 -1.37 -13.88 9.73
N TRP A 77 -1.03 -15.00 9.09
CA TRP A 77 -0.96 -15.10 7.62
C TRP A 77 -2.28 -14.68 6.95
N HIS A 78 -3.43 -15.03 7.52
CA HIS A 78 -4.74 -14.72 6.97
C HIS A 78 -5.15 -13.24 7.08
N TRP A 79 -4.36 -12.40 7.77
CA TRP A 79 -4.76 -11.04 8.13
C TRP A 79 -5.19 -10.21 6.92
N TYR A 80 -4.51 -10.31 5.78
CA TYR A 80 -4.93 -9.60 4.57
C TYR A 80 -6.30 -10.06 4.07
N PHE A 81 -6.64 -11.34 4.18
CA PHE A 81 -7.93 -11.88 3.74
C PHE A 81 -9.06 -11.63 4.73
N SER A 82 -8.78 -11.68 6.04
CA SER A 82 -9.81 -11.52 7.07
C SER A 82 -10.06 -10.07 7.46
N GLN A 83 -9.01 -9.25 7.52
CA GLN A 83 -9.08 -7.88 8.06
C GLN A 83 -8.47 -6.86 7.09
N GLY A 84 -7.19 -6.98 6.73
CA GLY A 84 -6.43 -5.96 6.03
C GLY A 84 -7.09 -5.49 4.73
N PHE A 85 -7.25 -6.39 3.76
CA PHE A 85 -7.87 -6.05 2.47
C PHE A 85 -9.38 -5.84 2.59
N THR A 86 -10.02 -6.63 3.44
CA THR A 86 -11.47 -6.56 3.71
C THR A 86 -11.89 -5.21 4.26
N VAL A 87 -11.14 -4.63 5.19
CA VAL A 87 -11.41 -3.30 5.76
C VAL A 87 -11.16 -2.20 4.73
N MET A 88 -10.17 -2.34 3.86
CA MET A 88 -9.92 -1.34 2.80
C MET A 88 -11.02 -1.31 1.73
N ILE A 89 -11.56 -2.48 1.35
CA ILE A 89 -12.67 -2.57 0.40
C ILE A 89 -14.00 -2.23 1.08
N PHE A 90 -14.12 -2.50 2.38
CA PHE A 90 -15.27 -2.19 3.21
C PHE A 90 -16.58 -2.69 2.59
N THR A 91 -17.61 -1.84 2.46
CA THR A 91 -18.92 -2.22 1.93
C THR A 91 -18.91 -2.57 0.45
N TYR A 92 -17.81 -2.33 -0.27
CA TYR A 92 -17.66 -2.81 -1.64
C TYR A 92 -17.40 -4.32 -1.72
N LEU A 93 -17.11 -5.02 -0.61
CA LEU A 93 -16.57 -6.40 -0.61
C LEU A 93 -17.25 -7.41 -1.56
N PRO A 94 -18.60 -7.51 -1.67
CA PRO A 94 -19.20 -8.51 -2.54
C PRO A 94 -19.00 -8.23 -4.03
N PHE A 95 -18.83 -6.96 -4.42
CA PHE A 95 -18.80 -6.55 -5.84
C PHE A 95 -17.52 -6.93 -6.59
N PRO A 96 -16.30 -6.80 -6.04
CA PRO A 96 -15.08 -7.29 -6.68
C PRO A 96 -15.13 -8.79 -6.95
N PHE A 97 -15.65 -9.59 -6.00
CA PHE A 97 -15.77 -11.05 -6.18
C PHE A 97 -16.75 -11.39 -7.30
N ALA A 98 -17.93 -10.77 -7.30
CA ALA A 98 -18.90 -10.93 -8.39
C ALA A 98 -18.31 -10.48 -9.74
N GLY A 99 -17.67 -9.31 -9.78
CA GLY A 99 -17.04 -8.75 -10.97
C GLY A 99 -15.91 -9.61 -11.51
N PHE A 100 -15.11 -10.22 -10.64
CA PHE A 100 -14.07 -11.17 -11.02
C PHE A 100 -14.68 -12.40 -11.74
N ILE A 101 -15.69 -13.04 -11.14
CA ILE A 101 -16.39 -14.20 -11.73
C ILE A 101 -17.03 -13.82 -13.08
N MET A 102 -17.63 -12.63 -13.16
CA MET A 102 -18.37 -12.18 -14.35
C MET A 102 -17.49 -11.71 -15.50
N SER A 103 -16.30 -11.17 -15.21
CA SER A 103 -15.38 -10.60 -16.22
C SER A 103 -14.52 -11.65 -16.92
N LYS A 104 -14.31 -12.82 -16.28
CA LYS A 104 -13.40 -13.88 -16.74
C LYS A 104 -11.95 -13.40 -17.00
N GLN A 105 -11.57 -12.25 -16.45
CA GLN A 105 -10.23 -11.66 -16.61
C GLN A 105 -9.26 -12.22 -15.56
N TRP A 106 -8.79 -13.45 -15.80
CA TRP A 106 -7.88 -14.17 -14.89
C TRP A 106 -6.55 -13.46 -14.65
N LYS A 107 -6.04 -12.71 -15.63
CA LYS A 107 -4.75 -11.99 -15.49
C LYS A 107 -4.79 -10.96 -14.36
N LEU A 108 -5.83 -10.13 -14.33
CA LEU A 108 -5.97 -9.05 -13.36
C LEU A 108 -6.41 -9.57 -11.98
N GLY A 109 -7.35 -10.51 -11.93
CA GLY A 109 -7.73 -11.11 -10.65
C GLY A 109 -6.61 -11.98 -10.05
N GLY A 110 -5.86 -12.66 -10.90
CA GLY A 110 -4.64 -13.37 -10.51
C GLY A 110 -3.56 -12.43 -9.97
N LEU A 111 -3.43 -11.20 -10.49
CA LEU A 111 -2.52 -10.20 -9.92
C LEU A 111 -2.94 -9.79 -8.50
N VAL A 112 -4.24 -9.55 -8.28
CA VAL A 112 -4.76 -9.23 -6.94
C VAL A 112 -4.50 -10.39 -5.98
N ALA A 113 -4.82 -11.63 -6.39
CA ALA A 113 -4.58 -12.83 -5.59
C ALA A 113 -3.08 -13.06 -5.32
N TRP A 114 -2.23 -12.82 -6.31
CA TRP A 114 -0.78 -12.93 -6.20
C TRP A 114 -0.22 -11.97 -5.16
N VAL A 115 -0.63 -10.69 -5.22
CA VAL A 115 -0.20 -9.67 -4.27
C VAL A 115 -0.68 -10.02 -2.86
N LEU A 116 -1.95 -10.35 -2.68
CA LEU A 116 -2.48 -10.73 -1.36
C LEU A 116 -1.80 -11.98 -0.81
N GLY A 117 -1.59 -13.00 -1.64
CA GLY A 117 -0.92 -14.25 -1.25
C GLY A 117 0.54 -14.05 -0.86
N THR A 118 1.32 -13.36 -1.69
CA THR A 118 2.76 -13.11 -1.42
C THR A 118 2.96 -12.26 -0.16
N TYR A 119 2.18 -11.19 0.02
CA TYR A 119 2.28 -10.37 1.24
C TYR A 119 1.73 -11.07 2.49
N SER A 120 0.85 -12.07 2.34
CA SER A 120 0.34 -12.85 3.47
C SER A 120 1.41 -13.73 4.13
N LEU A 121 2.46 -14.10 3.39
CA LEU A 121 3.58 -14.89 3.89
C LEU A 121 4.54 -14.10 4.80
N ILE A 122 4.46 -12.77 4.78
CA ILE A 122 5.34 -11.90 5.56
C ILE A 122 4.75 -11.71 6.97
N GLY A 123 5.59 -11.76 8.01
CA GLY A 123 5.19 -11.55 9.40
C GLY A 123 4.64 -10.14 9.64
N HIS A 124 5.41 -9.13 9.24
CA HIS A 124 5.00 -7.73 9.28
C HIS A 124 4.06 -7.38 8.11
N LYS A 125 2.89 -6.85 8.43
CA LYS A 125 1.83 -6.53 7.45
C LYS A 125 1.35 -5.11 7.65
N GLU A 126 1.18 -4.41 6.53
CA GLU A 126 0.67 -3.05 6.51
C GLU A 126 -0.32 -2.85 5.36
N PHE A 127 -1.27 -1.93 5.54
CA PHE A 127 -2.23 -1.57 4.50
C PHE A 127 -1.54 -1.01 3.24
N ARG A 128 -0.42 -0.29 3.40
CA ARG A 128 0.27 0.35 2.26
C ARG A 128 0.84 -0.61 1.23
N PHE A 129 1.11 -1.87 1.58
CA PHE A 129 1.65 -2.86 0.65
C PHE A 129 0.63 -3.33 -0.38
N VAL A 130 -0.65 -3.32 0.00
CA VAL A 130 -1.78 -3.80 -0.80
C VAL A 130 -2.59 -2.66 -1.45
N LEU A 131 -2.28 -1.39 -1.13
CA LEU A 131 -2.87 -0.22 -1.80
C LEU A 131 -2.82 -0.27 -3.34
N PRO A 132 -1.74 -0.74 -4.00
CA PRO A 132 -1.71 -0.77 -5.47
C PRO A 132 -2.74 -1.70 -6.12
N VAL A 133 -3.24 -2.72 -5.39
CA VAL A 133 -4.25 -3.66 -5.91
C VAL A 133 -5.68 -3.28 -5.54
N LEU A 134 -5.86 -2.32 -4.63
CA LEU A 134 -7.17 -1.76 -4.29
C LEU A 134 -7.93 -1.19 -5.52
N PRO A 135 -7.35 -0.36 -6.40
CA PRO A 135 -8.08 0.14 -7.57
C PRO A 135 -8.49 -0.99 -8.54
N LEU A 136 -7.71 -2.06 -8.65
CA LEU A 136 -8.08 -3.23 -9.47
C LEU A 136 -9.32 -3.94 -8.90
N ALA A 137 -9.41 -4.09 -7.58
CA ALA A 137 -10.60 -4.62 -6.94
C ALA A 137 -11.83 -3.72 -7.17
N LEU A 138 -11.67 -2.40 -7.05
CA LEU A 138 -12.74 -1.43 -7.31
C LEU A 138 -13.19 -1.42 -8.78
N MET A 139 -12.28 -1.66 -9.73
CA MET A 139 -12.65 -1.86 -11.14
C MET A 139 -13.56 -3.07 -11.33
N PHE A 140 -13.27 -4.19 -10.67
CA PHE A 140 -14.16 -5.35 -10.68
C PHE A 140 -15.51 -5.02 -10.04
N SER A 141 -15.53 -4.24 -8.95
CA SER A 141 -16.78 -3.75 -8.36
C SER A 141 -17.63 -2.99 -9.36
N GLY A 142 -17.04 -2.01 -10.06
CA GLY A 142 -17.72 -1.21 -11.08
C GLY A 142 -18.29 -2.08 -12.20
N TYR A 143 -17.52 -3.07 -12.66
CA TYR A 143 -17.97 -4.02 -13.67
C TYR A 143 -19.20 -4.82 -13.23
N SER A 144 -19.22 -5.31 -11.98
CA SER A 144 -20.37 -6.02 -11.41
C SER A 144 -21.60 -5.13 -11.31
N LEU A 145 -21.42 -3.86 -10.93
CA LEU A 145 -22.51 -2.90 -10.76
C LEU A 145 -23.20 -2.57 -12.08
N VAL A 146 -22.44 -2.37 -13.16
CA VAL A 146 -23.00 -2.08 -14.50
C VAL A 146 -23.84 -3.26 -15.01
N LYS A 147 -23.43 -4.51 -14.72
CA LYS A 147 -24.19 -5.70 -15.12
C LYS A 147 -25.47 -5.95 -14.34
N LEU A 148 -25.80 -5.16 -13.31
CA LEU A 148 -27.09 -5.28 -12.60
C LEU A 148 -28.30 -5.01 -13.52
N GLY A 149 -28.11 -4.33 -14.65
CA GLY A 149 -29.12 -4.14 -15.71
C GLY A 149 -30.33 -3.28 -15.34
N SER A 150 -30.45 -2.85 -14.08
CA SER A 150 -31.55 -2.03 -13.57
C SER A 150 -30.99 -0.75 -12.95
N TYR A 151 -31.40 0.39 -13.52
CA TYR A 151 -31.01 1.71 -13.04
C TYR A 151 -31.43 1.94 -11.58
N VAL A 152 -32.63 1.50 -11.19
CA VAL A 152 -33.13 1.62 -9.81
C VAL A 152 -32.28 0.82 -8.83
N LYS A 153 -31.92 -0.43 -9.17
CA LYS A 153 -31.02 -1.25 -8.33
C LYS A 153 -29.65 -0.62 -8.20
N LEU A 154 -29.10 -0.08 -9.29
CA LEU A 154 -27.82 0.62 -9.27
C LEU A 154 -27.87 1.85 -8.35
N GLN A 155 -28.93 2.65 -8.42
CA GLN A 155 -29.11 3.82 -7.56
C GLN A 155 -29.21 3.43 -6.08
N MET A 156 -29.99 2.40 -5.75
CA MET A 156 -30.11 1.91 -4.36
C MET A 156 -28.76 1.44 -3.82
N VAL A 157 -28.01 0.67 -4.60
CA VAL A 157 -26.67 0.20 -4.21
C VAL A 157 -25.69 1.37 -4.08
N ALA A 158 -25.69 2.32 -5.03
CA ALA A 158 -24.84 3.49 -4.97
C ALA A 158 -25.14 4.35 -3.73
N PHE A 159 -26.43 4.56 -3.41
CA PHE A 159 -26.84 5.27 -2.20
C PHE A 159 -26.36 4.55 -0.94
N PHE A 160 -26.54 3.23 -0.85
CA PHE A 160 -26.05 2.41 0.27
C PHE A 160 -24.53 2.50 0.43
N LEU A 161 -23.78 2.43 -0.67
CA LEU A 161 -22.32 2.55 -0.67
C LEU A 161 -21.88 3.94 -0.21
N LEU A 162 -22.48 5.01 -0.71
CA LEU A 162 -22.17 6.37 -0.29
C LEU A 162 -22.49 6.60 1.19
N PHE A 163 -23.68 6.16 1.63
CA PHE A 163 -24.13 6.29 3.01
C PHE A 163 -23.20 5.60 4.00
N THR A 164 -22.59 4.48 3.63
CA THR A 164 -21.66 3.74 4.49
C THR A 164 -20.23 4.25 4.42
N ASN A 165 -19.74 4.64 3.23
CA ASN A 165 -18.35 5.07 3.05
C ASN A 165 -18.10 6.52 3.46
N ILE A 166 -19.06 7.44 3.30
CA ILE A 166 -18.87 8.86 3.65
C ILE A 166 -18.63 9.05 5.15
N PRO A 167 -19.47 8.51 6.07
CA PRO A 167 -19.22 8.64 7.50
C PRO A 167 -17.89 8.01 7.93
N MET A 168 -17.56 6.86 7.35
CA MET A 168 -16.30 6.17 7.61
C MET A 168 -15.09 6.99 7.16
N ALA A 169 -15.16 7.61 5.98
CA ALA A 169 -14.12 8.49 5.46
C ALA A 169 -13.94 9.73 6.35
N ILE A 170 -15.04 10.35 6.79
CA ILE A 170 -15.00 11.50 7.72
C ILE A 170 -14.34 11.08 9.04
N TYR A 171 -14.76 9.95 9.62
CA TYR A 171 -14.19 9.45 10.87
C TYR A 171 -12.68 9.16 10.74
N MET A 172 -12.28 8.45 9.68
CA MET A 172 -10.88 8.09 9.46
C MET A 172 -9.99 9.29 9.14
N SER A 173 -10.54 10.35 8.54
CA SER A 173 -9.77 11.55 8.18
C SER A 173 -9.70 12.58 9.30
N MET A 174 -10.75 12.70 10.12
CA MET A 174 -10.90 13.79 11.10
C MET A 174 -10.71 13.34 12.55
N VAL A 175 -10.90 12.05 12.86
CA VAL A 175 -10.94 11.57 14.24
C VAL A 175 -9.87 10.50 14.47
N HIS A 176 -9.76 9.53 13.57
CA HIS A 176 -8.79 8.45 13.72
C HIS A 176 -7.35 8.99 13.72
N ARG A 177 -6.61 8.68 14.79
CA ARG A 177 -5.21 9.11 15.01
C ARG A 177 -4.98 10.64 15.04
N ARG A 178 -6.03 11.45 15.22
CA ARG A 178 -5.90 12.90 15.41
C ARG A 178 -5.11 13.29 16.68
N GLY A 179 -5.19 12.47 17.73
CA GLY A 179 -4.60 12.80 19.03
C GLY A 179 -3.09 13.06 19.00
N THR A 180 -2.32 12.36 18.16
CA THR A 180 -0.87 12.60 18.01
C THR A 180 -0.56 13.93 17.34
N GLU A 181 -1.48 14.48 16.55
CA GLU A 181 -1.35 15.79 15.91
C GLU A 181 -1.80 16.91 16.87
N ASP A 182 -2.95 16.73 17.54
CA ASP A 182 -3.45 17.70 18.52
C ASP A 182 -2.45 17.92 19.68
N VAL A 183 -1.83 16.85 20.20
CA VAL A 183 -0.81 16.95 21.26
C VAL A 183 0.39 17.76 20.79
N MET A 184 0.84 17.56 19.55
CA MET A 184 1.99 18.28 19.01
C MET A 184 1.68 19.76 18.78
N SER A 185 0.46 20.08 18.32
CA SER A 185 -0.01 21.46 18.16
C SER A 185 -0.08 22.20 19.50
N TYR A 186 -0.60 21.52 20.55
CA TYR A 186 -0.61 22.06 21.91
C TYR A 186 0.81 22.34 22.43
N LEU A 187 1.71 21.37 22.32
CA LEU A 187 3.10 21.51 22.77
C LEU A 187 3.86 22.61 22.04
N SER A 188 3.61 22.80 20.74
CA SER A 188 4.22 23.89 19.96
C SER A 188 3.79 25.27 20.47
N THR A 189 2.52 25.41 20.85
CA THR A 189 1.99 26.67 21.42
C THR A 189 2.64 26.97 22.78
N GLU A 190 2.68 25.98 23.68
CA GLU A 190 3.26 26.13 25.02
C GLU A 190 4.79 26.38 24.98
N ALA A 191 5.50 25.79 24.01
CA ALA A 191 6.92 26.04 23.77
C ALA A 191 7.17 27.48 23.27
N THR A 192 6.33 27.99 22.36
CA THR A 192 6.42 29.36 21.85
C THR A 192 6.18 30.40 22.95
N GLU A 193 5.30 30.08 23.91
CA GLU A 193 5.01 30.91 25.08
C GLU A 193 6.04 30.76 26.22
N ASN A 194 7.12 30.01 26.02
CA ASN A 194 8.17 29.71 27.01
C ASN A 194 7.65 29.08 28.31
N LYS A 195 6.54 28.34 28.26
CA LYS A 195 5.95 27.65 29.43
C LYS A 195 6.54 26.25 29.65
N VAL A 196 7.19 25.68 28.63
CA VAL A 196 7.76 24.33 28.65
C VAL A 196 9.19 24.37 28.13
N GLU A 197 10.14 23.95 28.96
CA GLU A 197 11.57 23.90 28.59
C GLU A 197 12.01 22.53 28.09
N ASN A 198 11.44 21.44 28.63
CA ASN A 198 11.84 20.08 28.30
C ASN A 198 10.62 19.18 28.07
N ILE A 199 10.57 18.52 26.92
CA ILE A 199 9.50 17.57 26.55
C ILE A 199 10.11 16.18 26.40
N LEU A 200 9.61 15.22 27.17
CA LEU A 200 10.03 13.81 27.08
C LEU A 200 8.89 12.97 26.48
N PHE A 201 9.16 12.35 25.33
CA PHE A 201 8.25 11.38 24.70
C PHE A 201 8.60 9.95 25.13
N LEU A 202 7.71 9.32 25.89
CA LEU A 202 7.80 7.88 26.24
C LEU A 202 7.07 7.03 25.19
N THR A 203 7.35 7.29 23.92
CA THR A 203 6.73 6.63 22.77
C THR A 203 7.79 6.28 21.71
N PRO A 204 7.49 5.39 20.74
CA PRO A 204 8.40 5.14 19.63
C PRO A 204 8.71 6.43 18.87
N CYS A 205 9.91 6.52 18.30
CA CYS A 205 10.43 7.69 17.55
C CYS A 205 9.59 8.12 16.33
N HIS A 206 8.57 7.34 15.94
CA HIS A 206 7.66 7.63 14.82
C HIS A 206 6.21 7.81 15.24
N ALA A 207 5.94 7.94 16.54
CA ALA A 207 4.57 8.04 17.06
C ALA A 207 3.97 9.45 16.90
N THR A 208 4.79 10.49 16.84
CA THR A 208 4.35 11.88 16.71
C THR A 208 5.09 12.59 15.58
N PRO A 209 4.44 13.52 14.87
CA PRO A 209 5.07 14.33 13.82
C PRO A 209 5.95 15.45 14.42
N TYR A 210 6.90 15.08 15.29
CA TYR A 210 7.72 16.01 16.07
C TYR A 210 8.40 17.10 15.23
N CYS A 211 9.13 16.68 14.19
CA CYS A 211 9.91 17.59 13.34
C CYS A 211 9.08 18.52 12.46
N SER A 212 7.76 18.33 12.36
CA SER A 212 6.90 19.09 11.46
C SER A 212 6.12 20.22 12.15
N ILE A 213 6.03 20.19 13.48
CA ILE A 213 5.12 21.08 14.25
C ILE A 213 5.85 21.88 15.34
N ILE A 214 6.96 21.35 15.90
CA ILE A 214 7.71 22.03 16.98
C ILE A 214 8.83 22.94 16.47
N PHE A 215 9.32 22.73 15.25
CA PHE A 215 10.26 23.63 14.57
C PHE A 215 9.52 24.49 13.55
#